data_AF-A0A7W3YW33-F1
#
_entry.id   AF-A0A7W3YW33-F1
#
_cell.length_a   1.000
_cell.length_b   1.000
_cell.length_c   1.000
_cell.angle_alpha   90.00
_cell.angle_beta   90.00
_cell.angle_gamma   90.00
#
_symmetry.space_group_name_H-M   'P 1'
#
loop_
_entity.id
_entity.type
_entity.pdbx_description
1 polymer ?
#
loop_
_entity_poly.entity_id
_entity_poly.type
_entity_poly.pdbx_seq_one_letter_code
_entity_poly.pdbx_strand_id
1 'polypeptide(L)'
;MIDLKHIDELARRLSDLVPPGLRQSQQDLQEAFRGALQAGLSRLDLVTREEFDIQRAVLQRTREKLEALEKTVAAMEAQQHGDKTP
;
A
#
# COMPACT_ATOMS: atom_id res chain seq x y z
N MET A 1 -0.80 -5.71 2.18
CA MET A 1 -1.58 -6.17 3.35
C MET A 1 -0.67 -5.99 4.54
N ILE A 2 -1.07 -5.22 5.57
CA ILE A 2 -0.18 -4.96 6.73
C ILE A 2 0.10 -6.30 7.41
N ASP A 3 1.39 -6.63 7.55
CA ASP A 3 1.85 -7.91 8.12
C ASP A 3 1.66 -7.90 9.65
N LEU A 4 0.97 -8.90 10.19
CA LEU A 4 0.65 -8.98 11.63
C LEU A 4 1.92 -8.97 12.51
N LYS A 5 3.04 -9.46 11.97
CA LYS A 5 4.34 -9.49 12.67
C LYS A 5 4.87 -8.10 13.00
N HIS A 6 4.58 -7.10 12.17
CA HIS A 6 5.02 -5.74 12.43
C HIS A 6 4.19 -5.07 13.53
N ILE A 7 2.91 -5.42 13.64
CA ILE A 7 2.03 -4.96 14.73
C ILE A 7 2.51 -5.54 16.06
N ASP A 8 2.89 -6.82 16.08
CA ASP A 8 3.44 -7.48 17.27
C ASP A 8 4.79 -6.89 17.72
N GLU A 9 5.68 -6.57 16.78
CA GLU A 9 6.96 -5.92 17.11
C GLU A 9 6.75 -4.50 17.65
N LEU A 10 5.80 -3.76 17.08
CA LEU A 10 5.34 -2.47 17.59
C LEU A 10 4.81 -2.61 19.02
N ALA A 11 3.93 -3.58 19.29
CA ALA A 11 3.36 -3.83 20.60
C ALA A 11 4.42 -4.21 21.66
N ARG A 12 5.44 -4.97 21.27
CA ARG A 12 6.59 -5.29 22.13
C ARG A 12 7.42 -4.06 22.47
N ARG A 13 7.85 -3.28 21.46
CA ARG A 13 8.60 -2.04 21.68
C ARG A 13 7.82 -1.03 22.53
N LEU A 14 6.50 -0.96 22.34
CA LEU A 14 5.60 -0.15 23.16
C LEU A 14 5.60 -0.62 24.62
N SER A 15 5.56 -1.93 24.86
CA SER A 15 5.59 -2.49 26.23
C SER A 15 6.94 -2.28 26.92
N ASP A 16 8.04 -2.35 26.17
CA ASP A 16 9.40 -2.16 26.70
C ASP A 16 9.71 -0.69 27.05
N LEU A 17 9.01 0.26 26.41
CA LEU A 17 9.13 1.69 26.66
C LEU A 17 8.27 2.21 27.81
N VAL A 18 7.56 1.33 28.54
CA VAL A 18 6.76 1.70 29.72
C VAL A 18 7.56 1.44 31.00
N PRO A 19 8.20 2.47 31.60
CA PRO A 19 8.82 2.37 32.91
C PRO A 19 7.85 1.86 33.98
N PRO A 20 8.31 1.01 34.91
CA PRO A 20 7.46 0.43 35.95
C PRO A 20 6.80 1.47 36.88
N GLY A 21 7.32 2.71 36.94
CA GLY A 21 6.77 3.83 37.71
C GLY A 21 5.72 4.70 37.01
N LEU A 22 5.53 4.58 35.68
CA LEU A 22 4.62 5.46 34.91
C LEU A 22 3.15 5.03 34.90
N ARG A 23 2.78 3.99 35.67
CA ARG A 23 1.36 3.61 35.81
C ARG A 23 0.51 4.68 36.50
N GLN A 24 1.15 5.65 37.17
CA GLN A 24 0.48 6.74 37.90
C GLN A 24 0.25 8.01 37.06
N SER A 25 1.01 8.23 35.98
CA SER A 25 0.83 9.37 35.08
C SER A 25 0.31 8.90 33.71
N GLN A 26 -1.01 8.78 33.60
CA GLN A 26 -1.67 8.36 32.35
C GLN A 26 -1.29 9.24 31.14
N GLN A 27 -1.01 10.54 31.36
CA GLN A 27 -0.58 11.46 30.31
C GLN A 27 0.79 11.11 29.72
N ASP A 28 1.80 10.88 30.56
CA ASP A 28 3.15 10.52 30.10
C ASP A 28 3.15 9.19 29.34
N LEU A 29 2.31 8.25 29.80
CA LEU A 29 2.14 6.96 29.15
C LEU A 29 1.43 7.10 27.79
N GLN A 30 0.45 8.00 27.69
CA GLN A 30 -0.24 8.32 26.44
C GLN A 30 0.70 8.99 25.42
N GLU A 31 1.57 9.90 25.85
CA GLU A 31 2.57 10.53 24.98
C GLU A 31 3.62 9.54 24.49
N ALA A 32 4.16 8.70 25.39
CA ALA A 32 5.11 7.64 25.02
C ALA A 32 4.49 6.65 24.02
N PHE A 33 3.22 6.27 24.22
CA PHE A 33 2.48 5.38 23.34
C PHE A 33 2.27 6.00 21.96
N ARG A 34 1.86 7.28 21.90
CA ARG A 34 1.70 8.03 20.65
C ARG A 34 3.03 8.13 19.89
N GLY A 35 4.13 8.45 20.57
CA GLY A 35 5.45 8.58 19.97
C GLY A 35 5.95 7.26 19.37
N ALA A 36 5.79 6.14 20.08
CA ALA A 36 6.21 4.84 19.59
C ALA A 36 5.30 4.28 18.48
N LEU A 37 3.98 4.54 18.51
CA LEU A 37 3.09 4.26 17.37
C LEU A 37 3.50 5.04 16.13
N GLN A 38 3.77 6.34 16.27
CA GLN A 38 4.19 7.19 15.16
C GLN A 38 5.54 6.74 14.59
N ALA A 39 6.51 6.38 15.45
CA ALA A 39 7.80 5.86 15.04
C ALA A 39 7.75 4.48 14.37
N GLY A 40 6.79 3.63 14.76
CA GLY A 40 6.59 2.33 14.12
C GLY A 40 5.83 2.44 12.80
N LEU A 41 4.79 3.28 12.71
CA LEU A 41 4.11 3.56 11.45
C LEU A 41 5.06 4.23 10.45
N SER A 42 5.97 5.10 10.87
CA SER A 42 6.97 5.70 9.98
C SER A 42 8.04 4.72 9.49
N ARG A 43 8.24 3.60 10.18
CA ARG A 43 9.17 2.52 9.78
C ARG A 43 8.54 1.52 8.83
N LEU A 44 7.21 1.49 8.74
CA LEU A 44 6.50 0.77 7.72
C LEU A 44 6.54 1.65 6.47
N ASP A 45 6.87 1.08 5.30
CA ASP A 45 6.83 1.77 4.01
C ASP A 45 5.37 2.06 3.61
N LEU A 46 4.68 2.87 4.43
CA LEU A 46 3.29 3.22 4.28
C LEU A 46 3.18 4.28 3.21
N VAL A 47 2.59 3.90 2.08
CA VAL A 47 2.01 4.87 1.17
C VAL A 47 0.78 5.49 1.81
N THR A 48 0.63 6.80 1.64
CA THR A 48 -0.59 7.48 2.06
C THR A 48 -1.79 6.90 1.31
N ARG A 49 -2.97 7.02 1.91
CA ARG A 49 -4.20 6.54 1.27
C ARG A 49 -4.41 7.21 -0.11
N GLU A 50 -4.05 8.49 -0.21
CA GLU A 50 -4.12 9.26 -1.45
C GLU A 50 -3.17 8.71 -2.53
N GLU A 51 -1.90 8.46 -2.19
CA GLU A 51 -0.95 7.85 -3.12
C GLU A 51 -1.38 6.47 -3.60
N PHE A 52 -1.95 5.65 -2.70
CA PHE A 52 -2.51 4.36 -3.07
C PHE A 52 -3.66 4.50 -4.09
N ASP A 53 -4.59 5.42 -3.83
CA ASP A 53 -5.73 5.65 -4.71
C ASP A 53 -5.28 6.22 -6.09
N ILE A 54 -4.23 7.06 -6.12
CA ILE A 54 -3.60 7.53 -7.36
C ILE A 54 -2.99 6.37 -8.14
N GLN A 55 -2.17 5.52 -7.50
CA GLN A 55 -1.54 4.37 -8.17
C GLN A 55 -2.59 3.41 -8.73
N ARG A 56 -3.68 3.18 -7.98
CA ARG A 56 -4.81 2.38 -8.44
C ARG A 56 -5.47 2.98 -9.69
N ALA A 57 -5.68 4.29 -9.71
CA ALA A 57 -6.25 4.98 -10.88
C ALA A 57 -5.32 4.90 -12.10
N VAL A 58 -4.01 5.01 -11.90
CA VAL A 58 -3.01 4.83 -12.97
C VAL A 58 -3.08 3.40 -13.52
N LEU A 59 -3.11 2.39 -12.66
CA LEU A 59 -3.23 0.98 -13.09
C LEU A 59 -4.50 0.72 -13.88
N GLN A 60 -5.63 1.28 -13.44
CA GLN A 60 -6.90 1.16 -14.15
C GLN A 60 -6.81 1.74 -15.56
N ARG A 61 -6.26 2.95 -15.70
CA ARG A 61 -6.07 3.59 -17.00
C ARG A 61 -5.12 2.80 -17.91
N THR A 62 -4.09 2.19 -17.35
CA THR A 62 -3.16 1.36 -18.13
C THR A 62 -3.83 0.10 -18.65
N ARG A 63 -4.72 -0.54 -17.86
CA ARG A 63 -5.53 -1.67 -18.33
C ARG A 63 -6.46 -1.29 -19.48
N GLU A 64 -7.14 -0.16 -19.37
CA GLU A 64 -8.02 0.34 -20.44
C GLU A 64 -7.25 0.59 -21.75
N LYS A 65 -6.06 1.19 -21.65
CA LYS A 65 -5.18 1.40 -22.80
C LYS A 65 -4.66 0.08 -23.38
N LEU A 66 -4.33 -0.90 -22.53
CA LEU A 66 -3.88 -2.22 -22.96
C LEU A 66 -4.98 -2.94 -23.74
N GLU A 67 -6.20 -2.98 -23.21
CA GLU A 67 -7.35 -3.58 -23.89
C GLU A 67 -7.65 -2.89 -25.24
N ALA A 68 -7.50 -1.57 -25.32
CA ALA A 68 -7.67 -0.84 -26.56
C ALA A 68 -6.59 -1.22 -27.60
N LEU A 69 -5.32 -1.30 -27.17
CA LEU A 69 -4.21 -1.75 -28.01
C LEU A 69 -4.41 -3.19 -28.48
N GLU A 70 -4.80 -4.11 -27.60
CA GLU A 70 -5.11 -5.51 -27.94
C GLU A 70 -6.20 -5.59 -29.02
N LYS A 71 -7.27 -4.79 -28.90
CA LYS A 71 -8.31 -4.70 -29.93
C LYS A 71 -7.78 -4.15 -31.25
N THR A 72 -6.93 -3.13 -31.21
CA THR A 72 -6.31 -2.57 -32.42
C THR A 72 -5.42 -3.60 -33.10
N VAL A 73 -4.57 -4.30 -32.35
CA VAL A 73 -3.70 -5.35 -32.90
C VAL A 73 -4.55 -6.48 -33.50
N ALA A 74 -5.56 -6.98 -32.79
CA ALA A 74 -6.44 -8.03 -33.30
C ALA A 74 -7.17 -7.61 -34.60
N ALA A 75 -7.60 -6.35 -34.69
CA ALA A 75 -8.20 -5.82 -35.91
C ALA A 75 -7.21 -5.74 -37.07
N MET A 76 -5.97 -5.33 -36.81
CA MET A 76 -4.90 -5.28 -37.83
C MET A 76 -4.49 -6.68 -38.28
N GLU A 77 -4.35 -7.64 -37.35
CA GLU A 77 -4.08 -9.04 -37.67
C GLU A 77 -5.21 -9.64 -38.53
N ALA A 78 -6.48 -9.38 -38.18
CA ALA A 78 -7.61 -9.83 -38.99
C ALA A 78 -7.60 -9.25 -40.42
N GLN A 79 -7.20 -7.99 -40.59
CA GLN A 79 -7.05 -7.37 -41.91
C GLN A 79 -5.88 -7.97 -42.70
N GLN A 80 -4.73 -8.21 -42.06
CA GLN A 80 -3.56 -8.80 -42.73
C GLN A 80 -3.76 -10.28 -43.10
N HIS A 81 -4.57 -11.02 -42.35
CA HIS A 81 -4.93 -12.40 -42.65
C HIS A 81 -6.08 -12.49 -43.68
N GLY A 82 -6.94 -11.47 -43.80
CA GLY A 82 -8.00 -11.40 -44.80
C GLY A 82 -7.50 -11.11 -46.23
N ASP A 83 -6.29 -10.58 -46.40
CA ASP A 83 -5.69 -10.21 -47.69
C ASP A 83 -4.88 -11.36 -48.35
N LYS A 84 -4.87 -12.56 -47.73
CA LYS A 84 -4.10 -13.75 -48.16
C LYS A 84 -4.93 -14.92 -48.69
N THR A 85 -6.14 -14.68 -49.19
CA THR A 85 -6.91 -15.73 -49.89
C THR A 85 -7.03 -15.38 -51.38
N PRO A 86 -6.64 -16.28 -52.31
CA PRO A 86 -6.72 -16.07 -53.76
C PRO A 86 -8.16 -15.99 -54.29
#